data_AF-A0A538I022-F1
#
_entry.id   AF-A0A538I022-F1
#
_cell.length_a   1.000
_cell.length_b   1.000
_cell.length_c   1.000
_cell.angle_alpha   90.00
_cell.angle_beta   90.00
_cell.angle_gamma   90.00
#
_symmetry.space_group_name_H-M   'P 1'
#
loop_
_entity.id
_entity.type
_entity.pdbx_description
1 polymer ?
#
loop_
_entity_poly.entity_id
_entity_poly.type
_entity_poly.pdbx_seq_one_letter_code
_entity_poly.pdbx_strand_id
1 'polypeptide(L)'
;MERAFAKLLDKHGVPWEYEPQTFVLERNPDGSVHEALTPDFYLPDQDCFIETTVARHCLTAKKRRKVRQVVERYGVMIQVLNRHDLLELAKRWRWRGLERAVHKQPY
;
A
#
# COMPACT_ATOMS: atom_id res chain seq x y z
N MET A 1 -9.89 4.50 -5.19
CA MET A 1 -9.84 3.09 -4.72
C MET A 1 -9.37 3.04 -3.28
N GLU A 2 -8.49 3.98 -2.92
CA GLU A 2 -7.98 4.26 -1.57
C GLU A 2 -9.07 4.22 -0.50
N ARG A 3 -10.18 4.96 -0.67
CA ARG A 3 -11.25 5.00 0.35
C ARG A 3 -11.86 3.64 0.67
N ALA A 4 -11.96 2.74 -0.31
CA ALA A 4 -12.47 1.40 -0.08
C ALA A 4 -11.45 0.53 0.66
N PHE A 5 -10.16 0.77 0.42
CA PHE A 5 -9.08 0.09 1.13
C PHE A 5 -8.94 0.60 2.57
N ALA A 6 -8.96 1.91 2.79
CA ALA A 6 -8.96 2.52 4.12
C ALA A 6 -10.10 1.95 4.99
N LYS A 7 -11.34 1.95 4.48
CA LYS A 7 -12.49 1.36 5.18
C LYS A 7 -12.31 -0.13 5.49
N LEU A 8 -11.63 -0.87 4.62
CA LEU A 8 -11.34 -2.28 4.84
C LEU A 8 -10.33 -2.44 5.99
N LEU A 9 -9.25 -1.66 5.98
CA LEU A 9 -8.23 -1.65 7.03
C LEU A 9 -8.84 -1.28 8.39
N ASP A 10 -9.65 -0.22 8.43
CA ASP A 10 -10.38 0.22 9.62
C ASP A 10 -11.31 -0.87 10.16
N LYS A 11 -12.10 -1.49 9.28
CA LYS A 11 -13.03 -2.58 9.65
C LYS A 11 -12.30 -3.77 10.28
N HIS A 12 -11.06 -4.02 9.86
CA HIS A 12 -10.27 -5.14 10.35
C HIS A 12 -9.29 -4.76 11.48
N GLY A 13 -9.32 -3.50 11.94
CA GLY A 13 -8.47 -3.02 13.04
C GLY A 13 -6.99 -3.00 12.72
N VAL A 14 -6.65 -2.78 11.44
CA VAL A 14 -5.30 -2.84 10.93
C VAL A 14 -4.71 -1.44 11.05
N PRO A 15 -3.55 -1.26 11.68
CA PRO A 15 -2.92 0.05 11.71
C PRO A 15 -2.46 0.41 10.29
N TRP A 16 -2.73 1.65 9.88
CA TRP A 16 -2.33 2.16 8.58
C TRP A 16 -2.11 3.66 8.61
N GLU A 17 -1.27 4.13 7.69
CA GLU A 17 -0.97 5.54 7.48
C GLU A 17 -1.24 5.92 6.02
N TYR A 18 -1.84 7.08 5.79
CA TYR A 18 -2.13 7.61 4.45
C TYR A 18 -0.95 8.45 3.94
N GLU A 19 -0.50 8.22 2.70
CA GLU A 19 0.63 8.95 2.07
C GLU A 19 1.81 9.21 3.04
N PRO A 20 2.32 8.16 3.70
CA PRO A 20 3.19 8.23 4.88
C PRO A 20 4.56 8.84 4.57
N GLN A 21 5.07 8.58 3.36
CA GLN A 21 6.41 8.95 2.96
C GLN A 21 6.53 9.13 1.47
N THR A 22 7.26 10.17 1.05
CA THR A 22 7.63 10.39 -0.35
C THR A 22 9.09 9.97 -0.57
N PHE A 23 9.31 9.05 -1.51
CA PHE A 23 10.63 8.55 -1.89
C PHE A 23 11.14 9.29 -3.13
N VAL A 24 12.26 9.97 -3.00
CA VAL A 24 12.88 10.75 -4.09
C VAL A 24 13.82 9.86 -4.92
N LEU A 25 13.43 9.64 -6.18
CA LEU A 25 14.14 8.77 -7.13
C LEU A 25 15.17 9.53 -7.96
N GLU A 26 14.90 10.79 -8.28
CA GLU A 26 15.81 11.63 -9.05
C GLU A 26 15.65 13.09 -8.67
N ARG A 27 16.77 13.82 -8.62
CA ARG A 27 16.82 15.27 -8.43
C ARG A 27 17.44 15.91 -9.66
N ASN A 28 16.93 17.07 -10.02
CA ASN A 28 17.52 17.92 -11.03
C ASN A 28 18.85 18.53 -10.54
N PRO A 29 19.70 19.05 -11.44
CA PRO A 29 20.94 19.74 -11.07
C PRO A 29 20.76 20.94 -10.13
N ASP A 30 19.58 21.56 -10.15
CA ASP A 30 19.20 22.67 -9.27
C ASP A 30 18.72 22.21 -7.87
N GLY A 31 18.72 20.90 -7.61
CA GLY A 31 18.29 20.28 -6.35
C GLY A 31 16.79 19.99 -6.26
N SER A 32 15.98 20.43 -7.23
CA SER A 32 14.53 20.16 -7.26
C SER A 32 14.23 18.68 -7.51
N VAL A 33 13.07 18.20 -7.03
CA VAL A 33 12.65 16.80 -7.20
C VAL A 33 12.19 16.57 -8.64
N HIS A 34 12.94 15.77 -9.40
CA HIS A 34 12.58 15.41 -10.78
C HIS A 34 11.66 14.19 -10.81
N GLU A 35 11.97 13.18 -10.00
CA GLU A 35 11.17 11.97 -9.92
C GLU A 35 11.03 11.51 -8.48
N ALA A 36 9.80 11.25 -8.05
CA ALA A 36 9.49 10.65 -6.75
C ALA A 36 8.33 9.66 -6.85
N LEU A 37 8.15 8.88 -5.79
CA LEU A 37 7.04 7.97 -5.54
C LEU A 37 6.53 8.19 -4.12
N THR A 38 5.23 8.40 -3.97
CA THR A 38 4.55 8.48 -2.67
C THR A 38 3.55 7.35 -2.63
N PRO A 39 3.79 6.28 -1.85
CA PRO A 39 2.83 5.19 -1.74
C PRO A 39 1.53 5.66 -1.11
N ASP A 40 0.41 5.14 -1.59
CA ASP A 40 -0.91 5.51 -1.06
C ASP A 40 -1.06 5.19 0.45
N PHE A 41 -0.49 4.07 0.90
CA PHE A 41 -0.59 3.61 2.30
C PHE A 41 0.71 2.99 2.82
N TYR A 42 0.85 2.95 4.15
CA TYR A 42 1.81 2.10 4.87
C TYR A 42 1.10 1.31 5.97
N LEU A 43 1.51 0.06 6.13
CA LEU A 43 1.02 -0.87 7.15
C LEU A 43 2.16 -1.17 8.14
N PRO A 44 2.19 -0.52 9.32
CA PRO A 44 3.29 -0.64 10.26
C PRO A 44 3.55 -2.07 10.74
N ASP A 45 2.49 -2.85 10.96
CA ASP A 45 2.61 -4.23 11.44
C ASP A 45 3.30 -5.17 10.44
N GLN A 46 3.29 -4.82 9.15
CA GLN A 46 3.92 -5.61 8.09
C GLN A 46 5.15 -4.93 7.50
N ASP A 47 5.51 -3.74 7.97
CA ASP A 47 6.57 -2.88 7.41
C ASP A 47 6.48 -2.82 5.88
N CYS A 48 5.30 -2.49 5.38
CA CYS A 48 4.96 -2.61 3.96
C CYS A 48 4.15 -1.42 3.47
N PHE A 49 4.58 -0.85 2.36
CA PHE A 49 3.89 0.21 1.64
C PHE A 49 2.95 -0.39 0.59
N ILE A 50 1.75 0.17 0.48
CA ILE A 50 0.74 -0.25 -0.48
C ILE A 50 0.48 0.87 -1.46
N GLU A 51 0.57 0.54 -2.74
CA GLU A 51 0.16 1.39 -3.85
C GLU A 51 -1.14 0.82 -4.44
N THR A 52 -2.23 1.56 -4.43
CA THR A 52 -3.48 1.13 -5.02
C THR A 52 -3.54 1.48 -6.51
N THR A 53 -4.12 0.60 -7.31
CA THR A 53 -4.36 0.87 -8.74
C THR A 53 -5.74 0.38 -9.15
N VAL A 54 -6.43 1.16 -9.99
CA VAL A 54 -7.72 0.75 -10.55
C VAL A 54 -7.60 -0.38 -11.58
N ALA A 55 -6.40 -0.60 -12.16
CA ALA A 55 -6.22 -1.57 -13.23
C ALA A 55 -4.96 -2.43 -13.07
N ARG A 56 -5.16 -3.75 -13.10
CA ARG A 56 -4.09 -4.78 -13.11
C ARG A 56 -3.22 -4.70 -14.38
N HIS A 57 -3.81 -4.28 -15.49
CA HIS A 57 -3.16 -4.17 -16.80
C HIS A 57 -2.53 -2.79 -17.09
N CYS A 58 -2.88 -1.73 -16.36
CA CYS A 58 -2.36 -0.37 -16.60
C CYS A 58 -1.15 -0.01 -15.71
N LEU A 59 -0.51 -0.99 -15.09
CA LEU A 59 0.74 -0.79 -14.35
C LEU A 59 1.84 -0.44 -15.34
N THR A 60 1.93 0.86 -15.66
CA THR A 60 2.82 1.39 -16.68
C THR A 60 4.27 1.00 -16.39
N ALA A 61 5.08 0.88 -17.45
CA ALA A 61 6.51 0.62 -17.31
C ALA A 61 7.20 1.63 -16.39
N LYS A 62 6.78 2.91 -16.45
CA LYS A 62 7.27 3.98 -15.56
C LYS A 62 6.95 3.69 -14.10
N LYS A 63 5.72 3.31 -13.75
CA LYS A 63 5.33 3.00 -12.36
C LYS A 63 6.08 1.78 -11.81
N ARG A 64 6.25 0.72 -12.64
CA ARG A 64 7.06 -0.45 -12.28
C ARG A 64 8.54 -0.13 -12.10
N ARG A 65 9.10 0.77 -12.93
CA ARG A 65 10.48 1.27 -12.77
C ARG A 65 10.63 1.99 -11.43
N LYS A 66 9.72 2.91 -11.10
CA LYS A 66 9.76 3.65 -9.84
C LYS A 66 9.70 2.72 -8.63
N VAL A 67 8.75 1.78 -8.60
CA VAL A 67 8.63 0.82 -7.50
C VAL A 67 9.92 0.02 -7.33
N ARG A 68 10.49 -0.51 -8.42
CA ARG A 68 11.77 -1.23 -8.36
C ARG A 68 12.90 -0.36 -7.80
N GLN A 69 13.02 0.88 -8.29
CA GLN A 69 14.04 1.80 -7.78
C GLN A 69 13.84 2.14 -6.31
N VAL A 70 12.60 2.24 -5.82
CA VAL A 70 12.36 2.48 -4.39
C VAL A 70 12.79 1.27 -3.58
N VAL A 71 12.42 0.05 -3.99
CA VAL A 71 12.86 -1.18 -3.31
C VAL A 71 14.38 -1.30 -3.30
N GLU A 72 15.02 -1.08 -4.45
CA GLU A 72 16.49 -1.17 -4.60
C GLU A 72 17.24 -0.10 -3.81
N ARG A 73 16.74 1.13 -3.76
CA ARG A 73 17.42 2.26 -3.12
C ARG A 73 17.15 2.37 -1.62
N TYR A 74 15.91 2.12 -1.21
CA TYR A 74 15.47 2.35 0.15
C TYR A 74 15.27 1.06 0.94
N GLY A 75 15.34 -0.12 0.30
CA GLY A 75 15.20 -1.40 0.98
C GLY A 75 13.80 -1.66 1.55
N VAL A 76 12.79 -0.88 1.13
CA VAL A 76 11.41 -0.99 1.63
C VAL A 76 10.60 -1.98 0.80
N MET A 77 9.60 -2.61 1.42
CA MET A 77 8.63 -3.42 0.68
C MET A 77 7.48 -2.55 0.15
N ILE A 78 7.23 -2.61 -1.16
CA ILE A 78 6.06 -1.99 -1.79
C ILE A 78 5.26 -3.06 -2.53
N GLN A 79 3.96 -3.13 -2.24
CA GLN A 79 3.01 -3.95 -2.99
C GLN A 79 2.04 -3.07 -3.77
N VAL A 80 1.83 -3.41 -5.05
CA VAL A 80 0.82 -2.75 -5.86
C VAL A 80 -0.44 -3.60 -5.90
N LEU A 81 -1.54 -3.09 -5.33
CA LEU A 81 -2.80 -3.81 -5.24
C LEU A 81 -3.85 -3.20 -6.16
N ASN A 82 -4.52 -4.05 -6.94
CA ASN A 82 -5.75 -3.65 -7.63
C ASN A 82 -6.99 -4.09 -6.85
N ARG A 83 -8.18 -3.79 -7.39
CA ARG A 83 -9.46 -4.18 -6.78
C ARG A 83 -9.56 -5.68 -6.49
N HIS A 84 -9.13 -6.52 -7.42
CA HIS A 84 -9.17 -7.96 -7.24
C HIS A 84 -8.17 -8.42 -6.18
N ASP A 85 -6.93 -7.92 -6.23
CA ASP A 85 -5.92 -8.26 -5.23
C ASP A 85 -6.34 -7.77 -3.84
N LEU A 86 -7.01 -6.63 -3.71
CA LEU A 86 -7.58 -6.12 -2.46
C LEU A 86 -8.66 -7.05 -1.91
N LEU A 87 -9.56 -7.55 -2.76
CA LEU A 87 -10.59 -8.52 -2.35
C LEU A 87 -9.96 -9.87 -1.96
N GLU A 88 -8.92 -10.31 -2.66
CA GLU A 88 -8.21 -11.54 -2.33
C GLU A 88 -7.34 -11.38 -1.07
N LEU A 89 -6.73 -10.22 -0.86
CA LEU A 89 -5.96 -9.90 0.34
C LEU A 89 -6.89 -9.92 1.56
N ALA A 90 -8.09 -9.33 1.45
CA ALA A 90 -9.13 -9.40 2.47
C ALA A 90 -9.52 -10.84 2.85
N LYS A 91 -9.54 -11.76 1.87
CA LYS A 91 -9.87 -13.18 2.10
C LYS A 91 -8.69 -13.99 2.63
N ARG A 92 -7.50 -13.76 2.07
CA ARG A 92 -6.27 -14.52 2.33
C ARG A 92 -5.67 -14.15 3.67
N TRP A 93 -5.80 -12.89 4.07
CA TRP A 93 -5.39 -12.39 5.37
C TRP A 93 -6.45 -12.77 6.40
N ARG A 94 -6.66 -14.08 6.62
CA ARG A 94 -7.33 -14.65 7.81
C ARG A 94 -6.56 -14.20 9.07
N TRP A 95 -6.60 -12.91 9.34
CA TRP A 95 -5.76 -12.22 10.30
C TRP A 95 -6.07 -12.76 11.69
N ARG A 96 -5.01 -12.99 12.46
CA ARG A 96 -5.05 -13.39 13.88
C ARG A 96 -5.83 -12.43 14.79
N GLY A 97 -6.38 -11.33 14.26
CA GLY A 97 -7.33 -10.45 14.95
C GLY A 97 -8.78 -10.97 15.02
N LEU A 98 -9.13 -12.05 14.31
CA LEU A 98 -10.47 -12.66 14.36
C LEU A 98 -10.82 -13.25 15.73
N GLU A 99 -9.86 -13.55 16.60
CA GLU A 99 -10.17 -14.06 17.95
C GLU A 99 -10.85 -13.00 18.83
N ARG A 100 -10.61 -11.70 18.58
CA ARG A 100 -11.23 -10.59 19.32
C ARG A 100 -12.47 -10.01 18.66
N ALA A 101 -12.57 -10.09 17.34
CA ALA A 101 -13.73 -9.60 16.59
C ALA A 101 -14.88 -10.62 16.47
N VAL A 102 -14.64 -11.91 16.68
CA VAL A 102 -15.70 -12.95 16.71
C VAL A 102 -16.46 -12.96 18.04
N HIS A 103 -15.93 -12.35 19.10
CA HIS A 103 -16.57 -12.39 20.43
C HIS A 103 -17.35 -11.12 20.83
N LYS A 104 -17.53 -10.15 19.93
CA LYS A 104 -18.44 -9.02 20.15
C LYS A 104 -19.16 -8.62 18.86
N GLN A 105 -20.27 -9.30 18.55
CA GLN A 105 -21.64 -8.80 18.79
C GLN A 105 -22.66 -9.69 18.04
N PRO A 106 -23.80 -10.05 18.68
CA PRO A 106 -24.73 -11.04 18.15
C PRO A 106 -25.70 -10.42 17.13
N TYR A 107 -26.12 -11.25 16.17
CA TYR A 107 -27.42 -11.16 15.51
C TYR A 107 -28.02 -12.56 15.47
#